data_AF-A0A069P5A5-F1
#
_entry.id   AF-A0A069P5A5-F1
#
_cell.length_a   1.000
_cell.length_b   1.000
_cell.length_c   1.000
_cell.angle_alpha   90.00
_cell.angle_beta   90.00
_cell.angle_gamma   90.00
#
_symmetry.space_group_name_H-M   'P 1'
#
loop_
_entity.id
_entity.type
_entity.pdbx_description
1 polymer ?
#
loop_
_entity_poly.entity_id
_entity_poly.type
_entity_poly.pdbx_seq_one_letter_code
_entity_poly.pdbx_strand_id
1 'polypeptide(L)'
;MGVPVTGRQGDLRATCPYRFHEALDVFKWVGEVILGDSDPILVSEVGFLEAGATTDNAGGDDVGRIDMVLVSNKTAKGAPMKWTALEIQAVYFSGEAMRGEFEAFNDASVDWTIFPAGRRRPDYRSSGPKRLMPQLQIKVPTLRRWGKKMAVVVDRAFFDSIGEMDNVPDISNADIAWFVVRFEEVEGGKRTRIVRDEVRYTTLERSVEGLTGGKPVPLPMFETRITEKIVHPLLNQDDPYADQVKQAESGDSSVAG
;
A
#
# COMPACT_ATOMS: atom_id res chain seq x y z
N MET A 1 -10.91 31.63 2.01
CA MET A 1 -11.68 30.41 1.72
C MET A 1 -10.82 29.50 0.87
N GLY A 2 -10.50 28.30 1.34
CA GLY A 2 -9.83 27.30 0.51
C GLY A 2 -10.80 26.78 -0.55
N VAL A 3 -10.36 26.70 -1.80
CA VAL A 3 -11.14 26.09 -2.89
C VAL A 3 -10.54 24.71 -3.14
N PRO A 4 -11.35 23.64 -3.25
CA PRO A 4 -10.84 22.33 -3.63
C PRO A 4 -10.07 22.40 -4.94
N VAL A 5 -8.90 21.77 -4.98
CA VAL A 5 -8.14 21.63 -6.22
C VAL A 5 -8.93 20.71 -7.15
N THR A 6 -9.09 21.09 -8.41
CA THR A 6 -9.79 20.27 -9.40
C THR A 6 -8.90 19.15 -9.96
N GLY A 7 -9.51 18.06 -10.42
CA GLY A 7 -8.81 16.94 -11.06
C GLY A 7 -8.10 16.02 -10.07
N ARG A 8 -7.31 15.05 -10.58
CA ARG A 8 -6.72 13.94 -9.79
C ARG A 8 -5.89 14.37 -8.57
N GLN A 9 -5.30 15.57 -8.61
CA GLN A 9 -4.56 16.08 -7.46
C GLN A 9 -5.48 16.41 -6.27
N GLY A 10 -6.72 16.82 -6.54
CA GLY A 10 -7.72 17.11 -5.52
C GLY A 10 -8.47 15.91 -4.95
N ASP A 11 -8.30 14.72 -5.56
CA ASP A 11 -9.02 13.52 -5.13
C ASP A 11 -8.72 13.17 -3.65
N LEU A 12 -9.75 12.76 -2.92
CA LEU A 12 -9.60 12.33 -1.54
C LEU A 12 -8.83 11.01 -1.46
N ARG A 13 -8.06 10.86 -0.37
CA ARG A 13 -7.17 9.72 -0.12
C ARG A 13 -7.39 9.22 1.30
N ALA A 14 -7.43 7.92 1.49
CA ALA A 14 -7.48 7.35 2.84
C ALA A 14 -6.07 7.23 3.40
N THR A 15 -5.80 7.92 4.50
CA THR A 15 -4.55 7.80 5.27
C THR A 15 -4.67 6.87 6.48
N CYS A 16 -5.89 6.42 6.79
CA CYS A 16 -6.19 5.48 7.87
C CYS A 16 -6.87 4.24 7.29
N PRO A 17 -6.31 3.02 7.49
CA PRO A 17 -6.93 1.77 7.03
C PRO A 17 -8.35 1.55 7.58
N TYR A 18 -8.64 2.03 8.79
CA TYR A 18 -9.97 1.92 9.39
C TYR A 18 -11.05 2.65 8.58
N ARG A 19 -10.67 3.63 7.73
CA ARG A 19 -11.63 4.30 6.84
C ARG A 19 -12.37 3.32 5.93
N PHE A 20 -11.72 2.26 5.48
CA PHE A 20 -12.30 1.25 4.59
C PHE A 20 -13.32 0.33 5.29
N HIS A 21 -13.47 0.44 6.62
CA HIS A 21 -14.48 -0.31 7.39
C HIS A 21 -15.85 0.39 7.38
N GLU A 22 -16.00 1.51 6.67
CA GLU A 22 -17.26 2.25 6.53
C GLU A 22 -18.43 1.32 6.14
N ALA A 23 -19.41 1.20 7.04
CA ALA A 23 -20.60 0.35 6.91
C ALA A 23 -20.34 -1.15 6.59
N LEU A 24 -19.08 -1.58 6.68
CA LEU A 24 -18.59 -2.88 6.21
C LEU A 24 -18.85 -3.15 4.71
N ASP A 25 -19.13 -2.13 3.91
CA ASP A 25 -19.63 -2.30 2.55
C ASP A 25 -18.61 -2.90 1.60
N VAL A 26 -17.32 -2.60 1.82
CA VAL A 26 -16.22 -3.22 1.08
C VAL A 26 -16.16 -4.72 1.37
N PHE A 27 -16.31 -5.15 2.63
CA PHE A 27 -16.26 -6.57 2.97
C PHE A 27 -17.41 -7.36 2.33
N LYS A 28 -18.62 -6.77 2.34
CA LYS A 28 -19.79 -7.35 1.65
C LYS A 28 -19.54 -7.44 0.14
N TRP A 29 -18.94 -6.42 -0.45
CA TRP A 29 -18.60 -6.41 -1.88
C TRP A 29 -17.57 -7.49 -2.24
N VAL A 30 -16.53 -7.65 -1.42
CA VAL A 30 -15.53 -8.71 -1.62
C VAL A 30 -16.18 -10.10 -1.50
N GLY A 31 -17.00 -10.31 -0.48
CA GLY A 31 -17.74 -11.56 -0.29
C GLY A 31 -18.66 -11.87 -1.47
N GLU A 32 -19.39 -10.87 -1.95
CA GLU A 32 -20.26 -10.99 -3.13
C GLU A 32 -19.48 -11.45 -4.36
N VAL A 33 -18.35 -10.77 -4.66
CA VAL A 33 -17.57 -11.01 -5.89
C VAL A 33 -16.78 -12.32 -5.83
N ILE A 34 -16.12 -12.63 -4.71
CA ILE A 34 -15.23 -13.80 -4.62
C ILE A 34 -15.96 -15.05 -4.13
N LEU A 35 -16.87 -14.90 -3.16
CA LEU A 35 -17.52 -16.02 -2.49
C LEU A 35 -18.95 -16.28 -2.96
N GLY A 36 -19.55 -15.36 -3.72
CA GLY A 36 -21.00 -15.38 -4.01
C GLY A 36 -21.85 -15.12 -2.77
N ASP A 37 -21.28 -14.43 -1.77
CA ASP A 37 -21.88 -14.25 -0.46
C ASP A 37 -21.70 -12.82 0.06
N SER A 38 -22.77 -12.02 -0.01
CA SER A 38 -22.76 -10.62 0.40
C SER A 38 -22.81 -10.41 1.93
N ASP A 39 -22.89 -11.48 2.72
CA ASP A 39 -22.87 -11.43 4.18
C ASP A 39 -21.81 -12.39 4.77
N PRO A 40 -20.51 -12.17 4.47
CA PRO A 40 -19.45 -13.02 4.99
C PRO A 40 -19.12 -12.69 6.46
N ILE A 41 -18.62 -13.68 7.20
CA ILE A 41 -18.00 -13.48 8.51
C ILE A 41 -16.59 -12.92 8.32
N LEU A 42 -16.27 -11.83 9.02
CA LEU A 42 -14.92 -11.27 9.09
C LEU A 42 -14.15 -11.88 10.26
N VAL A 43 -12.99 -12.46 9.99
CA VAL A 43 -12.03 -12.98 10.98
C VAL A 43 -10.71 -12.24 10.80
N SER A 44 -10.15 -11.69 11.88
CA SER A 44 -8.91 -10.89 11.83
C SER A 44 -7.69 -11.64 12.38
N GLU A 45 -6.50 -11.28 11.89
CA GLU A 45 -5.19 -11.65 12.45
C GLU A 45 -4.94 -13.16 12.54
N VAL A 46 -5.24 -13.88 11.44
CA VAL A 46 -5.11 -15.35 11.38
C VAL A 46 -3.69 -15.75 10.98
N GLY A 47 -3.02 -16.55 11.83
CA GLY A 47 -1.72 -17.14 11.51
C GLY A 47 -1.78 -18.08 10.31
N PHE A 48 -0.82 -17.95 9.39
CA PHE A 48 -0.73 -18.81 8.20
C PHE A 48 0.68 -19.34 7.93
N LEU A 49 1.68 -18.86 8.67
CA LEU A 49 3.07 -19.32 8.64
C LEU A 49 3.59 -19.46 10.06
N GLU A 50 4.23 -20.59 10.33
CA GLU A 50 4.90 -20.88 11.60
C GLU A 50 6.42 -20.73 11.46
N ALA A 51 7.08 -20.29 12.54
CA ALA A 51 8.53 -20.29 12.64
C ALA A 51 9.06 -21.71 12.51
N GLY A 52 10.03 -21.92 11.62
CA GLY A 52 10.84 -23.13 11.64
C GLY A 52 11.66 -23.21 12.93
N ALA A 53 11.99 -24.43 13.37
CA ALA A 53 12.92 -24.61 14.47
C ALA A 53 14.30 -24.03 14.10
N THR A 54 14.84 -23.17 14.95
CA THR A 54 16.21 -22.66 14.87
C THR A 54 17.04 -23.24 16.02
N THR A 55 18.34 -22.97 16.05
CA THR A 55 19.20 -23.37 17.17
C THR A 55 18.69 -22.82 18.52
N ASP A 56 17.95 -21.71 18.51
CA ASP A 56 17.49 -20.99 19.70
C ASP A 56 15.96 -21.04 19.92
N ASN A 57 15.18 -21.60 18.99
CA ASN A 57 13.72 -21.69 19.10
C ASN A 57 13.19 -23.04 18.60
N ALA A 58 12.31 -23.68 19.37
CA ALA A 58 11.67 -24.94 19.01
C ALA A 58 10.73 -24.84 17.78
N GLY A 59 10.41 -23.61 17.35
CA GLY A 59 9.47 -23.34 16.25
C GLY A 59 8.00 -23.36 16.71
N GLY A 60 7.09 -23.06 15.80
CA GLY A 60 5.63 -23.09 16.03
C GLY A 60 4.97 -21.74 16.34
N ASP A 61 5.75 -20.66 16.49
CA ASP A 61 5.19 -19.31 16.61
C ASP A 61 4.71 -18.77 15.26
N ASP A 62 3.57 -18.08 15.21
CA ASP A 62 3.10 -17.41 13.99
C ASP A 62 4.09 -16.33 13.54
N VAL A 63 4.76 -16.54 12.40
CA VAL A 63 5.67 -15.58 11.76
C VAL A 63 5.04 -14.86 10.57
N GLY A 64 3.83 -15.26 10.19
CA GLY A 64 3.04 -14.60 9.16
C GLY A 64 1.55 -14.65 9.51
N ARG A 65 0.90 -13.50 9.44
CA ARG A 65 -0.55 -13.34 9.68
C ARG A 65 -1.23 -12.82 8.43
N ILE A 66 -2.45 -13.29 8.19
CA ILE A 66 -3.38 -12.68 7.25
C ILE A 66 -4.24 -11.72 8.06
N ASP A 67 -4.23 -10.45 7.65
CA ASP A 67 -4.85 -9.37 8.41
C ASP A 67 -6.36 -9.62 8.55
N MET A 68 -7.01 -9.99 7.44
CA MET A 68 -8.44 -10.30 7.40
C MET A 68 -8.75 -11.51 6.52
N VAL A 69 -9.66 -12.35 6.98
CA VAL A 69 -10.22 -13.48 6.26
C VAL A 69 -11.74 -13.35 6.25
N LEU A 70 -12.33 -13.38 5.05
CA LEU A 70 -13.78 -13.43 4.87
C LEU A 70 -14.21 -14.87 4.68
N VAL A 71 -15.12 -15.35 5.53
CA VAL A 71 -15.65 -16.72 5.51
C VAL A 71 -17.12 -16.69 5.11
N SER A 72 -17.52 -17.51 4.13
CA SER A 72 -18.91 -17.56 3.67
C SER A 72 -19.82 -18.24 4.69
N ASN A 73 -20.92 -17.55 5.02
CA ASN A 73 -22.01 -18.05 5.86
C ASN A 73 -22.88 -19.09 5.16
N LYS A 74 -22.82 -19.17 3.83
CA LYS A 74 -23.61 -20.10 3.02
C LYS A 74 -22.96 -21.48 2.85
N THR A 75 -21.84 -21.74 3.52
CA THR A 75 -21.16 -23.04 3.41
C THR A 75 -22.01 -24.12 4.08
N ALA A 76 -22.44 -25.12 3.30
CA ALA A 76 -23.20 -26.26 3.82
C ALA A 76 -22.39 -27.06 4.86
N LYS A 77 -23.08 -27.59 5.88
CA LYS A 77 -22.45 -28.43 6.90
C LYS A 77 -21.78 -29.65 6.26
N GLY A 78 -20.49 -29.85 6.52
CA GLY A 78 -19.68 -30.94 5.96
C GLY A 78 -19.01 -30.62 4.61
N ALA A 79 -19.31 -29.48 3.99
CA ALA A 79 -18.57 -29.02 2.81
C ALA A 79 -17.27 -28.30 3.21
N PRO A 80 -16.25 -28.27 2.33
CA PRO A 80 -15.04 -27.49 2.56
C PRO A 80 -15.36 -26.00 2.78
N MET A 81 -14.69 -25.37 3.74
CA MET A 81 -14.88 -23.96 4.06
C MET A 81 -14.57 -23.08 2.85
N LYS A 82 -15.52 -22.20 2.51
CA LYS A 82 -15.35 -21.15 1.51
C LYS A 82 -14.90 -19.86 2.20
N TRP A 83 -13.75 -19.35 1.79
CA TRP A 83 -13.16 -18.15 2.37
C TRP A 83 -12.18 -17.49 1.39
N THR A 84 -11.88 -16.21 1.62
CA THR A 84 -10.86 -15.44 0.89
C THR A 84 -10.07 -14.57 1.87
N ALA A 85 -8.76 -14.43 1.63
CA ALA A 85 -7.93 -13.49 2.37
C ALA A 85 -8.16 -12.06 1.87
N LEU A 86 -7.99 -11.07 2.73
CA LEU A 86 -8.21 -9.67 2.43
C LEU A 86 -7.13 -8.80 3.08
N GLU A 87 -6.55 -7.89 2.29
CA GLU A 87 -5.61 -6.87 2.73
C GLU A 87 -6.18 -5.48 2.42
N ILE A 88 -6.11 -4.55 3.37
CA ILE A 88 -6.46 -3.14 3.15
C ILE A 88 -5.17 -2.34 3.11
N GLN A 89 -4.98 -1.50 2.09
CA GLN A 89 -3.86 -0.59 2.01
C GLN A 89 -4.33 0.86 1.88
N ALA A 90 -4.13 1.62 2.95
CA ALA A 90 -4.23 3.07 2.97
C ALA A 90 -2.88 3.72 2.58
N VAL A 91 -2.88 4.99 2.21
CA VAL A 91 -1.65 5.71 1.86
C VAL A 91 -0.99 6.31 3.10
N TYR A 92 0.30 6.03 3.29
CA TYR A 92 1.15 6.78 4.22
C TYR A 92 1.37 8.19 3.69
N PHE A 93 1.77 9.14 4.53
CA PHE A 93 2.22 10.45 4.07
C PHE A 93 3.67 10.68 4.49
N SER A 94 4.42 11.41 3.65
CA SER A 94 5.73 11.95 4.01
C SER A 94 5.57 13.36 4.59
N GLY A 95 6.43 13.70 5.56
CA GLY A 95 6.48 14.99 6.23
C GLY A 95 6.32 14.86 7.74
N GLU A 96 6.39 15.98 8.44
CA GLU A 96 6.24 16.02 9.90
C GLU A 96 4.80 15.71 10.33
N ALA A 97 4.63 15.32 11.59
CA ALA A 97 3.33 15.10 12.19
C ALA A 97 2.41 16.32 12.05
N MET A 98 1.10 16.10 11.98
CA MET A 98 0.08 17.15 11.83
C MET A 98 -0.58 17.51 13.16
N ARG A 99 0.10 17.29 14.30
CA ARG A 99 -0.50 17.47 15.64
C ARG A 99 -1.01 18.91 15.81
N GLY A 100 -0.21 19.91 15.47
CA GLY A 100 -0.59 21.31 15.62
C GLY A 100 -1.80 21.69 14.75
N GLU A 101 -1.86 21.19 13.51
CA GLU A 101 -3.02 21.40 12.65
C GLU A 101 -4.29 20.71 13.19
N PHE A 102 -4.18 19.50 13.75
CA PHE A 102 -5.32 18.83 14.40
C PHE A 102 -5.79 19.54 15.66
N GLU A 103 -4.88 20.05 16.48
CA GLU A 103 -5.20 20.86 17.66
C GLU A 103 -5.96 22.12 17.25
N ALA A 104 -5.51 22.81 16.20
CA ALA A 104 -6.16 23.99 15.67
C ALA A 104 -7.54 23.67 15.03
N PHE A 105 -7.70 22.52 14.35
CA PHE A 105 -9.02 22.08 13.86
C PHE A 105 -10.01 21.70 14.98
N ASN A 106 -9.52 21.40 16.18
CA ASN A 106 -10.36 21.08 17.32
C ASN A 106 -10.86 22.35 18.07
N ASP A 107 -10.32 23.53 17.73
CA ASP A 107 -10.81 24.80 18.23
C ASP A 107 -12.11 25.17 17.51
N ALA A 108 -13.20 25.27 18.26
CA ALA A 108 -14.52 25.59 17.71
C ALA A 108 -14.62 26.99 17.08
N SER A 109 -13.66 27.88 17.35
CA SER A 109 -13.57 29.19 16.71
C SER A 109 -12.97 29.14 15.30
N VAL A 110 -12.36 28.01 14.91
CA VAL A 110 -11.82 27.80 13.57
C VAL A 110 -12.88 27.19 12.68
N ASP A 111 -13.48 28.02 11.81
CA ASP A 111 -14.47 27.59 10.82
C ASP A 111 -13.93 27.54 9.37
N TRP A 112 -12.62 27.77 9.20
CA TRP A 112 -11.92 27.76 7.91
C TRP A 112 -10.94 26.59 7.77
N THR A 113 -10.57 26.27 6.53
CA THR A 113 -9.54 25.26 6.23
C THR A 113 -8.16 25.78 6.64
N ILE A 114 -7.50 25.09 7.58
CA ILE A 114 -6.10 25.33 7.92
C ILE A 114 -5.21 24.67 6.87
N PHE A 115 -4.36 25.48 6.23
CA PHE A 115 -3.34 24.96 5.34
C PHE A 115 -2.17 24.41 6.17
N PRO A 116 -1.61 23.25 5.79
CA PRO A 116 -0.49 22.65 6.51
C PRO A 116 0.73 23.59 6.51
N ALA A 117 1.34 23.78 7.67
CA ALA A 117 2.52 24.64 7.82
C ALA A 117 3.77 24.04 7.14
N GLY A 118 3.87 22.70 7.14
CA GLY A 118 4.94 21.94 6.50
C GLY A 118 4.51 21.31 5.18
N ARG A 119 5.50 21.00 4.33
CA ARG A 119 5.29 20.27 3.08
C ARG A 119 4.99 18.79 3.37
N ARG A 120 3.75 18.39 3.10
CA ARG A 120 3.27 17.01 3.31
C ARG A 120 2.68 16.48 2.02
N ARG A 121 2.85 15.18 1.77
CA ARG A 121 2.31 14.54 0.58
C ARG A 121 2.05 13.06 0.80
N PRO A 122 1.09 12.46 0.09
CA PRO A 122 0.95 11.01 0.03
C PRO A 122 2.27 10.35 -0.42
N ASP A 123 2.67 9.29 0.28
CA ASP A 123 3.86 8.50 0.01
C ASP A 123 3.47 7.13 -0.56
N TYR A 124 3.13 7.12 -1.83
CA TYR A 124 2.76 5.91 -2.54
C TYR A 124 3.91 4.90 -2.64
N ARG A 125 5.16 5.35 -2.73
CA ARG A 125 6.33 4.45 -2.82
C ARG A 125 6.53 3.69 -1.51
N SER A 126 6.37 4.35 -0.37
CA SER A 126 6.48 3.67 0.92
C SER A 126 5.26 2.81 1.25
N SER A 127 4.10 3.09 0.65
CA SER A 127 2.87 2.34 0.90
C SER A 127 2.74 1.10 -0.02
N GLY A 128 3.01 1.25 -1.31
CA GLY A 128 2.96 0.17 -2.30
C GLY A 128 4.23 -0.69 -2.29
N PRO A 129 5.28 -0.32 -3.05
CA PRO A 129 6.45 -1.18 -3.24
C PRO A 129 7.22 -1.55 -1.96
N LYS A 130 7.27 -0.69 -0.93
CA LYS A 130 8.00 -1.03 0.31
C LYS A 130 7.22 -1.88 1.31
N ARG A 131 5.89 -1.92 1.22
CA ARG A 131 5.02 -2.55 2.25
C ARG A 131 4.05 -3.55 1.62
N LEU A 132 3.12 -3.07 0.80
CA LEU A 132 2.13 -3.93 0.17
C LEU A 132 2.78 -5.03 -0.69
N MET A 133 3.79 -4.69 -1.50
CA MET A 133 4.45 -5.66 -2.38
C MET A 133 5.09 -6.83 -1.60
N PRO A 134 5.93 -6.61 -0.56
CA PRO A 134 6.40 -7.70 0.29
C PRO A 134 5.27 -8.55 0.90
N GLN A 135 4.18 -7.92 1.38
CA GLN A 135 3.04 -8.66 1.94
C GLN A 135 2.41 -9.59 0.90
N LEU A 136 2.19 -9.11 -0.32
CA LEU A 136 1.64 -9.92 -1.41
C LEU A 136 2.58 -11.06 -1.80
N GLN A 137 3.87 -10.79 -1.93
CA GLN A 137 4.87 -11.81 -2.28
C GLN A 137 4.99 -12.93 -1.24
N ILE A 138 4.77 -12.61 0.04
CA ILE A 138 4.81 -13.60 1.13
C ILE A 138 3.49 -14.38 1.22
N LYS A 139 2.34 -13.70 1.15
CA LYS A 139 1.02 -14.31 1.39
C LYS A 139 0.47 -15.06 0.17
N VAL A 140 0.53 -14.47 -1.02
CA VAL A 140 -0.17 -14.96 -2.22
C VAL A 140 0.30 -16.34 -2.69
N PRO A 141 1.60 -16.70 -2.69
CA PRO A 141 2.03 -18.03 -3.12
C PRO A 141 1.41 -19.17 -2.29
N THR A 142 1.26 -18.98 -0.99
CA THR A 142 0.60 -19.96 -0.11
C THR A 142 -0.90 -20.04 -0.38
N LEU A 143 -1.57 -18.89 -0.52
CA LEU A 143 -2.99 -18.83 -0.86
C LEU A 143 -3.29 -19.50 -2.20
N ARG A 144 -2.48 -19.21 -3.24
CA ARG A 144 -2.56 -19.81 -4.58
C ARG A 144 -2.48 -21.34 -4.49
N ARG A 145 -1.55 -21.89 -3.70
CA ARG A 145 -1.42 -23.36 -3.48
C ARG A 145 -2.66 -23.98 -2.83
N TRP A 146 -3.36 -23.24 -1.97
CA TRP A 146 -4.64 -23.67 -1.38
C TRP A 146 -5.85 -23.43 -2.29
N GLY A 147 -5.65 -22.89 -3.49
CA GLY A 147 -6.72 -22.50 -4.41
C GLY A 147 -7.53 -21.30 -3.91
N LYS A 148 -6.94 -20.46 -3.05
CA LYS A 148 -7.58 -19.27 -2.46
C LYS A 148 -7.06 -18.00 -3.12
N LYS A 149 -7.96 -17.01 -3.24
CA LYS A 149 -7.65 -15.69 -3.80
C LYS A 149 -7.36 -14.70 -2.66
N MET A 150 -6.55 -13.69 -2.97
CA MET A 150 -6.32 -12.53 -2.12
C MET A 150 -7.17 -11.36 -2.64
N ALA A 151 -7.99 -10.76 -1.79
CA ALA A 151 -8.60 -9.46 -2.04
C ALA A 151 -7.67 -8.35 -1.55
N VAL A 152 -7.50 -7.29 -2.34
CA VAL A 152 -6.75 -6.10 -1.92
C VAL A 152 -7.62 -4.88 -2.09
N VAL A 153 -7.85 -4.13 -1.01
CA VAL A 153 -8.69 -2.94 -1.00
C VAL A 153 -7.81 -1.70 -0.96
N VAL A 154 -8.01 -0.80 -1.93
CA VAL A 154 -7.29 0.48 -2.03
C VAL A 154 -8.23 1.58 -2.52
N ASP A 155 -7.88 2.84 -2.25
CA ASP A 155 -8.56 3.96 -2.89
C ASP A 155 -8.03 4.19 -4.33
N ARG A 156 -8.85 4.86 -5.15
CA ARG A 156 -8.53 5.16 -6.55
C ARG A 156 -7.22 5.92 -6.71
N ALA A 157 -6.94 6.90 -5.86
CA ALA A 157 -5.73 7.69 -5.96
C ALA A 157 -4.48 6.84 -5.65
N PHE A 158 -4.58 5.85 -4.75
CA PHE A 158 -3.55 4.84 -4.56
C PHE A 158 -3.38 3.96 -5.79
N PHE A 159 -4.48 3.40 -6.32
CA PHE A 159 -4.42 2.50 -7.46
C PHE A 159 -3.86 3.16 -8.73
N ASP A 160 -4.19 4.43 -8.96
CA ASP A 160 -3.67 5.19 -10.10
C ASP A 160 -2.20 5.62 -9.92
N SER A 161 -1.66 5.56 -8.71
CA SER A 161 -0.28 5.95 -8.40
C SER A 161 0.74 4.82 -8.63
N ILE A 162 0.27 3.57 -8.66
CA ILE A 162 1.09 2.40 -8.96
C ILE A 162 1.14 2.21 -10.48
N GLY A 163 2.15 1.48 -10.96
CA GLY A 163 2.30 1.18 -12.38
C GLY A 163 1.09 0.42 -12.92
N GLU A 164 0.90 0.51 -14.24
CA GLU A 164 -0.18 -0.19 -14.93
C GLU A 164 -0.08 -1.71 -14.66
N MET A 165 -1.20 -2.30 -14.25
CA MET A 165 -1.32 -3.74 -14.01
C MET A 165 -2.29 -4.33 -15.02
N ASP A 166 -1.77 -5.18 -15.90
CA ASP A 166 -2.56 -5.86 -16.91
C ASP A 166 -3.67 -6.70 -16.27
N ASN A 167 -4.92 -6.41 -16.64
CA ASN A 167 -6.06 -7.17 -16.17
C ASN A 167 -6.02 -8.61 -16.70
N VAL A 168 -6.42 -9.58 -15.88
CA VAL A 168 -6.86 -10.88 -16.38
C VAL A 168 -8.38 -10.87 -16.52
N PRO A 169 -8.97 -11.37 -17.62
CA PRO A 169 -10.42 -11.20 -17.85
C PRO A 169 -11.32 -11.89 -16.82
N ASP A 170 -10.85 -12.99 -16.23
CA ASP A 170 -11.64 -13.85 -15.36
C ASP A 170 -10.89 -14.13 -14.05
N ILE A 171 -11.61 -14.08 -12.93
CA ILE A 171 -11.08 -14.29 -11.58
C ILE A 171 -10.45 -15.68 -11.39
N SER A 172 -10.86 -16.68 -12.16
CA SER A 172 -10.26 -18.02 -12.14
C SER A 172 -8.77 -17.98 -12.49
N ASN A 173 -8.37 -17.06 -13.39
CA ASN A 173 -6.99 -16.83 -13.83
C ASN A 173 -6.22 -15.81 -12.96
N ALA A 174 -6.83 -15.29 -11.90
CA ALA A 174 -6.25 -14.29 -11.03
C ALA A 174 -5.73 -14.91 -9.73
N ASP A 175 -4.77 -14.26 -9.08
CA ASP A 175 -4.43 -14.56 -7.68
C ASP A 175 -4.95 -13.49 -6.75
N ILE A 176 -4.99 -12.26 -7.26
CA ILE A 176 -5.35 -11.06 -6.53
C ILE A 176 -6.53 -10.40 -7.25
N ALA A 177 -7.57 -10.09 -6.48
CA ALA A 177 -8.67 -9.21 -6.89
C ALA A 177 -8.53 -7.88 -6.15
N TRP A 178 -8.25 -6.81 -6.89
CA TRP A 178 -8.14 -5.46 -6.37
C TRP A 178 -9.51 -4.80 -6.34
N PHE A 179 -9.97 -4.40 -5.18
CA PHE A 179 -11.21 -3.68 -4.95
C PHE A 179 -10.88 -2.20 -4.77
N VAL A 180 -11.07 -1.44 -5.85
CA VAL A 180 -10.80 -0.02 -5.88
C VAL A 180 -12.05 0.74 -5.47
N VAL A 181 -11.90 1.65 -4.52
CA VAL A 181 -12.98 2.54 -4.07
C VAL A 181 -12.68 4.00 -4.40
N ARG A 182 -13.75 4.79 -4.54
CA ARG A 182 -13.67 6.25 -4.55
C ARG A 182 -14.37 6.84 -3.34
N PHE A 183 -14.14 8.12 -3.11
CA PHE A 183 -14.86 8.91 -2.13
C PHE A 183 -15.75 9.92 -2.86
N GLU A 184 -17.02 9.95 -2.50
CA GLU A 184 -17.97 10.96 -2.98
C GLU A 184 -18.40 11.84 -1.83
N GLU A 185 -18.53 13.14 -2.07
CA GLU A 185 -19.16 14.05 -1.11
C GLU A 185 -20.66 13.77 -1.04
N VAL A 186 -21.20 13.72 0.17
CA VAL A 186 -22.65 13.58 0.38
C VAL A 186 -23.30 14.95 0.16
N GLU A 187 -24.28 15.02 -0.73
CA GLU A 187 -25.00 16.25 -1.05
C GLU A 187 -25.59 16.90 0.21
N GLY A 188 -25.31 18.20 0.41
CA GLY A 188 -25.72 18.95 1.60
C GLY A 188 -24.96 18.60 2.89
N GLY A 189 -23.96 17.72 2.83
CA GLY A 189 -23.15 17.29 3.97
C GLY A 189 -21.71 17.81 3.94
N LYS A 190 -21.03 17.72 5.10
CA LYS A 190 -19.56 17.92 5.23
C LYS A 190 -18.78 16.60 5.24
N ARG A 191 -19.44 15.49 4.85
CA ARG A 191 -18.89 14.14 4.94
C ARG A 191 -18.80 13.52 3.55
N THR A 192 -17.82 12.66 3.39
CA THR A 192 -17.69 11.83 2.20
C THR A 192 -18.08 10.40 2.54
N ARG A 193 -18.55 9.65 1.54
CA ARG A 193 -18.86 8.23 1.63
C ARG A 193 -17.96 7.42 0.69
N ILE A 194 -17.72 6.17 1.05
CA ILE A 194 -17.06 5.21 0.17
C ILE A 194 -18.04 4.75 -0.92
N VAL A 195 -17.58 4.70 -2.15
CA VAL A 195 -18.30 4.08 -3.27
C VAL A 195 -17.44 3.05 -3.99
N ARG A 196 -18.07 1.96 -4.41
CA ARG A 196 -17.45 0.93 -5.25
C ARG A 196 -17.09 1.56 -6.59
N ASP A 197 -15.87 1.33 -7.07
CA ASP A 197 -15.44 1.87 -8.36
C ASP A 197 -15.10 0.75 -9.34
N GLU A 198 -14.08 -0.06 -9.04
CA GLU A 198 -13.58 -1.07 -9.95
C GLU A 198 -13.12 -2.32 -9.22
N VAL A 199 -13.35 -3.49 -9.83
CA VAL A 199 -12.60 -4.71 -9.49
C VAL A 199 -11.58 -5.01 -10.59
N ARG A 200 -10.30 -5.06 -10.24
CA ARG A 200 -9.23 -5.44 -11.16
C ARG A 200 -8.66 -6.80 -10.78
N TYR A 201 -8.53 -7.71 -11.75
CA TYR A 201 -7.96 -9.02 -11.52
C TYR A 201 -6.53 -9.08 -12.04
N THR A 202 -5.62 -9.64 -11.25
CA THR A 202 -4.20 -9.73 -11.61
C THR A 202 -3.60 -11.02 -11.10
N THR A 203 -2.52 -11.47 -11.75
CA THR A 203 -1.61 -12.43 -11.13
C THR A 203 -0.69 -11.73 -10.13
N LEU A 204 -0.01 -12.50 -9.27
CA LEU A 204 1.01 -11.96 -8.37
C LEU A 204 2.11 -11.23 -9.15
N GLU A 205 2.57 -11.82 -10.26
CA GLU A 205 3.69 -11.30 -11.05
C GLU A 205 3.35 -9.93 -11.64
N ARG A 206 2.17 -9.79 -12.25
CA ARG A 206 1.68 -8.50 -12.77
C ARG A 206 1.49 -7.45 -11.67
N SER A 207 1.06 -7.88 -10.48
CA SER A 207 0.93 -6.99 -9.33
C SER A 207 2.29 -6.47 -8.86
N VAL A 208 3.31 -7.32 -8.82
CA VAL A 208 4.68 -6.95 -8.45
C VAL A 208 5.28 -5.98 -9.47
N GLU A 209 5.07 -6.22 -10.76
CA GLU A 209 5.49 -5.31 -11.84
C GLU A 209 4.86 -3.92 -11.68
N GLY A 210 3.53 -3.86 -11.50
CA GLY A 210 2.81 -2.62 -11.28
C GLY A 210 3.25 -1.89 -10.00
N LEU A 211 3.37 -2.61 -8.88
CA LEU A 211 3.81 -2.03 -7.60
C LEU A 211 5.26 -1.53 -7.63
N THR A 212 6.13 -2.13 -8.44
CA THR A 212 7.50 -1.63 -8.62
C THR A 212 7.50 -0.24 -9.25
N GLY A 213 6.53 0.05 -10.14
CA GLY A 213 6.22 1.40 -10.62
C GLY A 213 7.35 2.11 -11.37
N GLY A 214 8.42 1.39 -11.71
CA GLY A 214 9.63 1.94 -12.33
C GLY A 214 10.02 1.12 -13.55
N LYS A 215 10.20 1.79 -14.69
CA LYS A 215 10.83 1.18 -15.86
C LYS A 215 12.35 1.22 -15.67
N PRO A 216 13.06 0.09 -15.78
CA PRO A 216 14.51 0.11 -15.74
C PRO A 216 15.03 0.99 -16.88
N VAL A 217 16.00 1.85 -16.58
CA VAL A 217 16.69 2.61 -17.63
C VAL A 217 17.71 1.69 -18.33
N PRO A 218 18.02 1.93 -19.61
CA PRO A 218 19.09 1.20 -20.28
C PRO A 218 20.42 1.33 -19.53
N LEU A 219 21.23 0.27 -19.53
CA LEU A 219 22.54 0.25 -18.87
C LEU A 219 23.41 1.47 -19.25
N PRO A 220 23.53 1.87 -20.53
CA PRO A 220 24.35 3.03 -20.89
C PRO A 220 23.88 4.33 -20.23
N MET A 221 22.55 4.52 -20.11
CA MET A 221 21.99 5.70 -19.44
C MET A 221 22.29 5.67 -17.93
N PHE A 222 22.23 4.48 -17.32
CA PHE A 222 22.60 4.34 -15.91
C PHE A 222 24.09 4.65 -15.68
N GLU A 223 24.97 4.14 -16.54
CA GLU A 223 26.42 4.39 -16.50
C GLU A 223 26.76 5.87 -16.74
N THR A 224 26.03 6.56 -17.64
CA THR A 224 26.15 8.02 -17.79
C THR A 224 25.82 8.75 -16.49
N ARG A 225 24.70 8.40 -15.84
CA ARG A 225 24.31 9.01 -14.55
C ARG A 225 25.33 8.76 -13.44
N ILE A 226 25.96 7.58 -13.44
CA ILE A 226 27.05 7.28 -12.50
C ILE A 226 28.23 8.21 -12.78
N THR A 227 28.67 8.29 -14.04
CA THR A 227 29.79 9.14 -14.46
C THR A 227 29.55 10.61 -14.12
N GLU A 228 28.34 11.14 -14.37
CA GLU A 228 27.96 12.51 -14.01
C GLU A 228 28.11 12.79 -12.50
N LYS A 229 27.70 11.84 -11.65
CA LYS A 229 27.84 11.96 -10.19
C LYS A 229 29.29 11.88 -9.70
N ILE A 230 30.14 11.12 -10.39
CA ILE A 230 31.58 11.01 -10.09
C ILE A 230 32.31 12.30 -10.49
N VAL A 231 32.00 12.85 -11.67
CA VAL A 231 32.71 14.01 -12.25
C VAL A 231 32.28 15.34 -11.61
N HIS A 232 31.05 15.45 -11.10
CA HIS A 232 30.56 16.64 -10.41
C HIS A 232 30.04 16.34 -8.99
N PRO A 233 30.92 16.04 -8.02
CA PRO A 233 30.52 15.70 -6.65
C PRO A 233 29.80 16.84 -5.92
N LEU A 234 30.15 18.10 -6.25
CA LEU A 234 29.76 19.30 -5.50
C LEU A 234 28.36 19.86 -5.85
N LEU A 235 27.65 19.29 -6.83
CA LEU A 235 26.28 19.68 -7.15
C LEU A 235 25.22 18.92 -6.31
N ASN A 236 25.64 17.92 -5.51
CA ASN A 236 24.76 17.18 -4.61
C ASN A 236 24.82 17.76 -3.19
N GLN A 237 24.23 18.93 -2.95
CA GLN A 237 24.14 19.51 -1.59
C GLN A 237 23.20 18.74 -0.65
N ASP A 238 22.44 17.77 -1.19
CA ASP A 238 21.52 16.89 -0.44
C ASP A 238 22.00 15.42 -0.39
N ASP A 239 23.30 15.14 -0.58
CA ASP A 239 23.84 13.77 -0.48
C ASP A 239 24.00 13.35 1.00
N PRO A 240 23.23 12.36 1.50
CA PRO A 240 23.34 11.88 2.89
C PRO A 240 24.67 11.17 3.20
N TYR A 241 25.55 10.95 2.20
CA TYR A 241 26.85 10.32 2.35
C TYR A 241 28.05 11.26 2.14
N ALA A 242 27.82 12.58 1.97
CA ALA A 242 28.88 13.55 1.71
C ALA A 242 30.02 13.55 2.75
N ASP A 243 29.72 13.18 4.00
CA ASP A 243 30.72 13.10 5.09
C ASP A 243 31.65 11.88 5.00
N GLN A 244 31.26 10.81 4.30
CA GLN A 244 32.09 9.61 4.16
C GLN A 244 33.22 9.79 3.13
N VAL A 245 33.03 10.67 2.15
CA VAL A 245 34.03 10.94 1.11
C VAL A 245 35.22 11.73 1.67
N LYS A 246 34.99 12.63 2.64
CA LYS A 246 36.04 13.46 3.25
C LYS A 246 37.04 12.68 4.11
N GLN A 247 36.66 11.53 4.68
CA GLN A 247 37.58 10.72 5.49
C GLN A 247 38.56 9.88 4.65
N ALA A 248 38.25 9.62 3.38
CA ALA A 248 39.15 8.88 2.48
C ALA A 248 40.28 9.77 1.93
N GLU A 249 40.04 11.07 1.74
CA GLU A 249 41.01 12.00 1.17
C GLU A 249 42.06 12.50 2.18
N SER A 250 41.79 12.41 3.49
CA SER A 250 42.75 12.81 4.54
C SER A 250 43.79 11.73 4.91
N GLY A 251 43.75 10.56 4.25
CA GLY A 251 44.57 9.39 4.61
C GLY A 251 45.91 9.26 3.87
N ASP A 252 46.18 10.07 2.84
CA ASP A 252 47.32 9.83 1.94
C ASP A 252 48.34 10.99 1.88
N SER A 253 48.70 11.51 3.05
CA SER A 253 49.84 12.43 3.19
C SER A 253 50.70 12.09 4.41
N SER A 254 51.27 10.89 4.43
CA SER A 254 52.41 10.58 5.32
C SER A 254 53.24 9.39 4.83
N VAL A 255 53.87 9.49 3.66
CA VAL A 255 55.06 8.67 3.34
C VAL A 255 56.06 9.51 2.55
N ALA A 256 56.92 10.22 3.28
CA ALA A 256 58.23 10.67 2.81
C ALA A 256 59.10 10.95 4.04
N GLY A 257 59.80 9.91 4.49
CA GLY A 257 60.93 9.94 5.42
C GLY A 257 62.02 9.06 4.85
#